data_AF-A0A9C9GA24-F1
#
_entry.id   AF-A0A9C9GA24-F1
#
_cell.length_a   1.000
_cell.length_b   1.000
_cell.length_c   1.000
_cell.angle_alpha   90.00
_cell.angle_beta   90.00
_cell.angle_gamma   90.00
#
_symmetry.space_group_name_H-M   'P 1'
#
loop_
_entity.id
_entity.type
_entity.pdbx_description
1 polymer ?
#
loop_
_entity_poly.entity_id
_entity_poly.type
_entity_poly.pdbx_seq_one_letter_code
_entity_poly.pdbx_strand_id
1 'polypeptide(L)'
;MKPDTRRRQLLQWLSASSGLIAVSGRAKAEPVDRDLFGDPVHKMVYQFNKADLEYMEHILFSLGALLRKYGDDVHLVVTAIGPGLHILAKNPTRPIPDIIRQRVSSLAAYGIS
;
A
#
# COMPACT_ATOMS: atom_id res chain seq x y z
N MET A 1 1.95 49.68 32.96
CA MET A 1 0.90 48.70 32.58
C MET A 1 1.44 47.30 32.84
N LYS A 2 0.85 46.56 33.79
CA LYS A 2 1.30 45.19 34.11
C LYS A 2 0.72 44.22 33.08
N PRO A 3 1.53 43.33 32.46
CA PRO A 3 1.03 42.38 31.48
C PRO A 3 0.13 41.34 32.16
N ASP A 4 -1.06 41.15 31.61
CA ASP A 4 -2.13 40.33 32.18
C ASP A 4 -1.78 38.84 32.10
N THR A 5 -1.51 38.24 33.26
CA THR A 5 -0.98 36.87 33.38
C THR A 5 -1.96 35.81 32.84
N ARG A 6 -3.27 36.12 32.81
CA ARG A 6 -4.31 35.24 32.26
C ARG A 6 -4.22 35.10 30.74
N ARG A 7 -3.82 36.16 30.01
CA ARG A 7 -3.62 36.09 28.55
C ARG A 7 -2.48 35.16 28.17
N ARG A 8 -1.41 35.13 28.97
CA ARG A 8 -0.23 34.29 28.71
C ARG A 8 -0.52 32.82 28.97
N GLN A 9 -1.32 32.49 29.99
CA GLN A 9 -1.77 31.13 30.25
C GLN A 9 -2.71 30.62 29.15
N LEU A 10 -3.67 31.42 28.68
CA LEU A 10 -4.57 31.05 27.58
C LEU A 10 -3.82 30.76 26.28
N LEU A 11 -2.80 31.56 25.95
CA LEU A 11 -1.96 31.33 24.77
C LEU A 11 -1.09 30.07 24.90
N GLN A 12 -0.62 29.73 26.11
CA GLN A 12 0.14 28.50 26.37
C GLN A 12 -0.74 27.24 26.21
N TRP A 13 -2.00 27.29 26.63
CA TRP A 13 -2.95 26.18 26.44
C TRP A 13 -3.32 25.98 24.96
N LEU A 14 -3.46 27.06 24.18
CA LEU A 14 -3.77 26.97 22.75
C LEU A 14 -2.62 26.36 21.93
N SER A 15 -1.36 26.62 22.29
CA SER A 15 -0.20 26.01 21.62
C SER A 15 -0.02 24.51 21.90
N ALA A 16 -0.57 23.99 22.99
CA ALA A 16 -0.49 22.55 23.31
C ALA A 16 -1.52 21.70 22.53
N SER A 17 -2.57 22.32 21.99
CA SER A 17 -3.68 21.64 21.32
C SER A 17 -3.56 21.51 19.80
N SER A 18 -2.60 22.18 19.15
CA SER A 18 -2.47 22.15 17.68
C SER A 18 -1.58 21.02 17.13
N GLY A 19 -1.03 20.13 17.97
CA GLY A 19 -0.01 19.15 17.58
C GLY A 19 -0.46 17.72 17.29
N LEU A 20 -1.75 17.38 17.41
CA LEU A 20 -2.21 15.98 17.41
C LEU A 20 -3.07 15.56 16.21
N ILE A 21 -2.88 16.17 15.04
CA ILE A 21 -3.35 15.53 13.80
C ILE A 21 -2.24 14.57 13.34
N ALA A 22 -2.11 13.47 14.06
CA ALA A 22 -1.36 12.31 13.59
C ALA A 22 -2.14 11.74 12.38
N VAL A 23 -1.73 12.14 11.18
CA VAL A 23 -2.12 11.46 9.93
C VAL A 23 -1.40 10.11 9.91
N SER A 24 -1.84 9.19 10.76
CA SER A 24 -1.44 7.78 10.75
C SER A 24 -2.47 6.91 10.04
N GLY A 25 -3.36 7.53 9.26
CA GLY A 25 -4.28 6.81 8.39
C GLY A 25 -3.48 6.14 7.28
N ARG A 26 -3.39 4.81 7.31
CA ARG A 26 -2.95 4.02 6.15
C ARG A 26 -3.95 4.30 5.04
N ALA A 27 -3.62 5.19 4.11
CA ALA A 27 -4.41 5.40 2.92
C ALA A 27 -4.50 4.06 2.19
N LYS A 28 -5.69 3.45 2.22
CA LYS A 28 -6.03 2.30 1.40
C LYS A 28 -6.90 2.81 0.25
N ALA A 29 -6.72 2.24 -0.93
CA ALA A 29 -7.66 2.48 -2.01
C ALA A 29 -9.05 2.02 -1.54
N GLU A 30 -10.06 2.85 -1.80
CA GLU A 30 -11.44 2.51 -1.51
C GLU A 30 -11.86 1.37 -2.47
N PRO A 31 -12.45 0.28 -1.96
CA PRO A 31 -12.89 -0.81 -2.82
C PRO A 31 -14.01 -0.32 -3.75
N VAL A 32 -13.89 -0.66 -5.04
CA VAL A 32 -14.90 -0.34 -6.05
C VAL A 32 -16.19 -1.08 -5.76
N ASP A 33 -17.32 -0.34 -5.78
CA ASP A 33 -18.65 -0.93 -5.62
C ASP A 33 -19.03 -1.72 -6.88
N ARG A 34 -18.85 -3.04 -6.82
CA ARG A 34 -19.09 -3.95 -7.95
C ARG A 34 -20.58 -4.09 -8.28
N ASP A 35 -21.49 -3.78 -7.35
CA ASP A 35 -22.93 -3.80 -7.63
C ASP A 35 -23.34 -2.62 -8.52
N LEU A 36 -22.62 -1.49 -8.41
CA LEU A 36 -22.84 -0.30 -9.23
C LEU A 36 -22.06 -0.30 -10.55
N PHE A 37 -20.81 -0.78 -10.53
CA PHE A 37 -19.88 -0.68 -11.67
C PHE A 37 -19.65 -2.00 -12.42
N GLY A 38 -20.16 -3.11 -11.90
CA GLY A 38 -20.01 -4.43 -12.49
C GLY A 38 -18.62 -5.05 -12.32
N ASP A 39 -18.47 -6.23 -12.92
CA ASP A 39 -17.23 -7.00 -12.92
C ASP A 39 -16.19 -6.39 -13.87
N PRO A 40 -14.89 -6.42 -13.52
CA PRO A 40 -13.85 -5.92 -14.39
C PRO A 40 -13.70 -6.79 -15.64
N VAL A 41 -13.52 -6.15 -16.79
CA VAL A 41 -13.38 -6.81 -18.10
C VAL A 41 -12.09 -7.64 -18.16
N HIS A 42 -11.00 -7.11 -17.60
CA HIS A 42 -9.70 -7.75 -17.64
C HIS A 42 -9.43 -8.54 -16.37
N LYS A 43 -9.19 -9.85 -16.49
CA LYS A 43 -8.87 -10.73 -15.35
C LYS A 43 -7.55 -11.46 -15.64
N MET A 44 -6.52 -11.24 -14.85
CA MET A 44 -5.18 -11.81 -15.08
C MET A 44 -4.57 -12.38 -13.81
N VAL A 45 -3.80 -13.46 -13.98
CA VAL A 45 -3.05 -14.11 -12.89
C VAL A 45 -1.56 -14.10 -13.22
N TYR A 46 -0.78 -13.58 -12.29
CA TYR A 46 0.68 -13.62 -12.30
C TYR A 46 1.16 -14.67 -11.30
N GLN A 47 2.40 -15.12 -11.49
CA GLN A 47 3.03 -16.08 -10.60
C GLN A 47 4.36 -15.55 -10.11
N PHE A 48 4.63 -15.68 -8.81
CA PHE A 48 5.97 -15.64 -8.25
C PHE A 48 6.44 -17.07 -8.02
N ASN A 49 7.20 -17.61 -8.97
CA ASN A 49 7.75 -18.97 -8.90
C ASN A 49 9.28 -19.04 -8.98
N LYS A 50 9.95 -17.91 -9.17
CA LYS A 50 11.42 -17.79 -9.16
C LYS A 50 11.86 -16.89 -8.02
N ALA A 51 13.08 -17.11 -7.55
CA ALA A 51 13.70 -16.31 -6.50
C ALA A 51 14.62 -15.19 -7.04
N ASP A 52 14.63 -15.02 -8.36
CA ASP A 52 15.39 -14.01 -9.07
C ASP A 52 14.79 -12.62 -8.85
N LEU A 53 15.63 -11.63 -8.57
CA LEU A 53 15.17 -10.29 -8.19
C LEU A 53 14.64 -9.51 -9.39
N GLU A 54 15.34 -9.57 -10.53
CA GLU A 54 14.96 -8.89 -11.76
C GLU A 54 13.61 -9.40 -12.26
N TYR A 55 13.38 -10.71 -12.20
CA TYR A 55 12.09 -11.33 -12.44
C TYR A 55 10.96 -10.77 -11.55
N MET A 56 11.20 -10.68 -10.24
CA MET A 56 10.21 -10.10 -9.32
C MET A 56 9.93 -8.63 -9.66
N GLU A 57 10.97 -7.86 -9.96
CA GLU A 57 10.84 -6.44 -10.35
C GLU A 57 10.03 -6.26 -11.63
N HIS A 58 10.27 -7.09 -12.64
CA HIS A 58 9.51 -7.04 -13.90
C HIS A 58 8.03 -7.35 -13.70
N ILE A 59 7.69 -8.33 -12.86
CA ILE A 59 6.29 -8.61 -12.53
C ILE A 59 5.66 -7.43 -11.81
N LEU A 60 6.31 -6.91 -10.76
CA LEU A 60 5.80 -5.78 -9.99
C LEU A 60 5.62 -4.54 -10.85
N PHE A 61 6.55 -4.29 -11.78
CA PHE A 61 6.43 -3.21 -12.76
C PHE A 61 5.24 -3.43 -13.70
N SER A 62 5.09 -4.65 -14.24
CA SER A 62 3.98 -5.02 -15.13
C SER A 62 2.62 -4.84 -14.46
N LEU A 63 2.47 -5.27 -13.21
CA LEU A 63 1.26 -5.08 -12.41
C LEU A 63 0.92 -3.60 -12.25
N GLY A 64 1.91 -2.78 -11.88
CA GLY A 64 1.72 -1.33 -11.76
C GLY A 64 1.38 -0.66 -13.10
N ALA A 65 1.92 -1.17 -14.22
CA ALA A 65 1.58 -0.67 -15.55
C ALA A 65 0.14 -1.02 -15.94
N LEU A 66 -0.33 -2.23 -15.64
CA LEU A 66 -1.71 -2.65 -15.88
C LEU A 66 -2.71 -1.85 -15.02
N LEU A 67 -2.40 -1.64 -13.74
CA LEU A 67 -3.23 -0.79 -12.87
C LEU A 67 -3.35 0.64 -13.41
N ARG A 68 -2.26 1.25 -13.89
CA ARG A 68 -2.31 2.60 -14.48
C ARG A 68 -3.08 2.64 -15.79
N LYS A 69 -3.04 1.56 -16.58
CA LYS A 69 -3.68 1.50 -17.89
C LYS A 69 -5.18 1.26 -17.78
N TYR A 70 -5.61 0.37 -16.88
CA TYR A 70 -6.99 -0.11 -16.81
C TYR A 70 -7.74 0.35 -15.56
N GLY A 71 -7.06 0.92 -14.56
CA GLY A 71 -7.69 1.38 -13.33
C GLY A 71 -8.49 0.27 -12.65
N ASP A 72 -9.79 0.53 -12.47
CA ASP A 72 -10.72 -0.37 -11.79
C ASP A 72 -11.32 -1.48 -12.69
N ASP A 73 -11.04 -1.42 -14.00
CA ASP A 73 -11.51 -2.37 -15.02
C ASP A 73 -10.55 -3.58 -15.20
N VAL A 74 -9.65 -3.79 -14.23
CA VAL A 74 -8.76 -4.95 -14.18
C VAL A 74 -8.79 -5.62 -12.80
N HIS A 75 -8.84 -6.94 -12.79
CA HIS A 75 -8.61 -7.78 -11.62
C HIS A 75 -7.31 -8.55 -11.78
N LEU A 76 -6.36 -8.27 -10.87
CA LEU A 76 -5.02 -8.83 -10.89
C LEU A 76 -4.80 -9.68 -9.65
N VAL A 77 -4.34 -10.91 -9.86
CA VAL A 77 -3.98 -11.85 -8.80
C VAL A 77 -2.53 -12.27 -8.96
N VAL A 78 -1.78 -12.39 -7.87
CA VAL A 78 -0.38 -12.86 -7.86
C VAL A 78 -0.23 -14.08 -6.96
N THR A 79 0.01 -15.24 -7.56
CA THR A 79 0.22 -16.48 -6.80
C THR A 79 1.69 -16.70 -6.49
N ALA A 80 2.07 -16.82 -5.21
CA ALA A 80 3.42 -17.20 -4.82
C ALA A 80 3.55 -18.72 -4.65
N ILE A 81 4.48 -19.35 -5.36
CA ILE A 81 4.70 -20.80 -5.36
C ILE A 81 6.21 -21.09 -5.30
N GLY A 82 6.60 -22.18 -4.63
CA GLY A 82 7.99 -22.62 -4.59
C GLY A 82 8.92 -21.54 -4.02
N PRO A 83 10.03 -21.20 -4.70
CA PRO A 83 10.96 -20.17 -4.24
C PRO A 83 10.32 -18.78 -4.06
N GLY A 84 9.22 -18.50 -4.76
CA GLY A 84 8.49 -17.25 -4.59
C GLY A 84 7.76 -17.12 -3.27
N LEU A 85 7.47 -18.22 -2.56
CA LEU A 85 6.72 -18.21 -1.28
C LEU A 85 7.39 -17.34 -0.20
N HIS A 86 8.72 -17.20 -0.24
CA HIS A 86 9.48 -16.36 0.69
C HIS A 86 9.04 -14.89 0.70
N ILE A 87 8.41 -14.39 -0.37
CA ILE A 87 7.85 -13.02 -0.39
C ILE A 87 6.71 -12.82 0.61
N LEU A 88 5.90 -13.86 0.84
CA LEU A 88 4.74 -13.83 1.74
C LEU A 88 5.10 -14.26 3.17
N ALA A 89 6.27 -14.89 3.36
CA ALA A 89 6.71 -15.35 4.67
C ALA A 89 7.01 -14.18 5.61
N LYS A 90 6.51 -14.29 6.85
CA LYS A 90 6.87 -13.37 7.97
C LYS A 90 8.36 -13.45 8.29
N ASN A 91 8.89 -14.67 8.38
CA ASN A 91 10.30 -14.96 8.62
C ASN A 91 10.83 -15.82 7.46
N PRO A 92 11.29 -15.21 6.37
CA PRO A 92 11.73 -15.95 5.20
C PRO A 92 13.11 -16.58 5.45
N THR A 93 13.29 -17.86 5.09
CA THR A 93 14.62 -18.50 5.14
C THR A 93 15.58 -17.91 4.10
N ARG A 94 15.06 -17.50 2.93
CA ARG A 94 15.79 -16.72 1.94
C ARG A 94 15.49 -15.24 2.12
N PRO A 95 16.50 -14.37 2.32
CA PRO A 95 16.25 -12.95 2.45
C PRO A 95 15.61 -12.39 1.17
N ILE A 96 14.62 -11.53 1.35
CA ILE A 96 13.98 -10.76 0.28
C ILE A 96 14.23 -9.29 0.59
N PRO A 97 14.77 -8.50 -0.35
CA PRO A 97 15.00 -7.07 -0.11
C PRO A 97 13.73 -6.33 0.26
N ASP A 98 13.83 -5.41 1.23
CA ASP A 98 12.68 -4.69 1.76
C ASP A 98 11.92 -3.90 0.70
N ILE A 99 12.61 -3.38 -0.31
CA ILE A 99 11.98 -2.67 -1.43
C ILE A 99 10.97 -3.55 -2.19
N ILE A 100 11.25 -4.85 -2.34
CA ILE A 100 10.33 -5.78 -3.01
C ILE A 100 9.11 -6.01 -2.12
N ARG A 101 9.32 -6.23 -0.81
CA ARG A 101 8.22 -6.40 0.17
C ARG A 101 7.34 -5.17 0.24
N GLN A 102 7.94 -3.98 0.24
CA GLN A 102 7.23 -2.71 0.24
C GLN A 102 6.41 -2.53 -1.04
N ARG A 103 6.97 -2.84 -2.21
CA ARG A 103 6.23 -2.78 -3.49
C ARG A 103 5.05 -3.75 -3.52
N VAL A 104 5.23 -4.98 -3.06
CA VAL A 104 4.12 -5.96 -2.91
C VAL A 104 3.05 -5.40 -1.98
N SER A 105 3.43 -4.88 -0.81
CA SER A 105 2.49 -4.29 0.14
C SER A 105 1.75 -3.08 -0.44
N SER A 106 2.43 -2.24 -1.23
CA SER A 106 1.81 -1.09 -1.90
C SER A 106 0.79 -1.55 -2.94
N LEU A 107 1.15 -2.51 -3.79
CA LEU A 107 0.24 -3.05 -4.81
C LEU A 107 -0.98 -3.76 -4.18
N ALA A 108 -0.79 -4.49 -3.09
CA ALA A 108 -1.88 -5.08 -2.34
C ALA A 108 -2.83 -4.02 -1.75
N ALA A 109 -2.31 -2.84 -1.36
CA ALA A 109 -3.14 -1.73 -0.90
C ALA A 109 -3.99 -1.10 -2.03
N TYR A 110 -3.64 -1.35 -3.29
CA TYR A 110 -4.41 -0.98 -4.50
C TYR A 110 -5.34 -2.08 -4.99
N GLY A 111 -5.58 -3.13 -4.20
CA GLY A 111 -6.57 -4.17 -4.53
C GLY A 111 -6.02 -5.34 -5.36
N ILE A 112 -4.71 -5.41 -5.59
CA ILE A 112 -4.10 -6.63 -6.13
C ILE A 112 -4.14 -7.73 -5.06
N SER A 113 -4.62 -8.91 -5.44
CA SER A 113 -4.77 -10.06 -4.53
C SER A 113 -3.62 -11.05 -4.59
#